data_AF-A0ABD1F2I2-F1
#
_entry.id   AF-A0ABD1F2I2-F1
#
_cell.length_a   1.000
_cell.length_b   1.000
_cell.length_c   1.000
_cell.angle_alpha   90.00
_cell.angle_beta   90.00
_cell.angle_gamma   90.00
#
_symmetry.space_group_name_H-M   'P 1'
#
loop_
_entity.id
_entity.type
_entity.pdbx_description
1 polymer ?
#
loop_
_entity_poly.entity_id
_entity_poly.type
_entity_poly.pdbx_seq_one_letter_code
_entity_poly.pdbx_strand_id
1 'polypeptide(L)'
;MAFLKSEKKARDMMSDEMWKNCIRTEDKSVKDWQNNWNWIMDEYLCLQKKLKEKSDQSKFLPQILEEKKEDPRKLVNFPKTTNHEYGWVAAQKEFQLDRYGPDIFQAQYLPDIYYL
;
A
#
# COMPACT_ATOMS: atom_id res chain seq x y z
N MET A 1 -44.31 -31.27 26.46
CA MET A 1 -44.85 -32.37 25.64
C MET A 1 -43.68 -33.26 25.22
N ALA A 2 -43.69 -34.55 25.56
CA ALA A 2 -42.63 -35.48 25.18
C ALA A 2 -42.92 -36.05 23.78
N PHE A 3 -42.02 -35.81 22.83
CA PHE A 3 -42.14 -36.34 21.46
C PHE A 3 -42.03 -37.88 21.43
N LEU A 4 -42.82 -38.51 20.55
CA LEU A 4 -42.78 -39.95 20.30
C LEU A 4 -41.39 -40.36 19.76
N LYS A 5 -40.88 -41.52 20.18
CA LYS A 5 -39.52 -42.00 19.82
C LYS A 5 -39.28 -42.08 18.30
N SER A 6 -40.32 -42.30 17.51
CA SER A 6 -40.27 -42.32 16.03
C SER A 6 -40.02 -40.93 15.43
N GLU A 7 -40.68 -39.90 15.96
CA GLU A 7 -40.52 -38.51 15.50
C GLU A 7 -39.13 -37.96 15.79
N LYS A 8 -38.52 -38.36 16.92
CA LYS A 8 -37.14 -38.01 17.26
C LYS A 8 -36.15 -38.61 16.25
N LYS A 9 -36.29 -39.88 15.90
CA LYS A 9 -35.44 -40.53 14.88
C LYS A 9 -35.56 -39.87 13.51
N ALA A 10 -36.76 -39.51 13.08
CA ALA A 10 -36.97 -38.81 11.82
C ALA A 10 -36.29 -37.43 11.80
N ARG A 11 -36.34 -36.68 12.90
CA ARG A 11 -35.60 -35.41 13.04
C ARG A 11 -34.10 -35.59 13.03
N ASP A 12 -33.58 -36.61 13.72
CA ASP A 12 -32.14 -36.87 13.76
C ASP A 12 -31.60 -37.24 12.36
N MET A 13 -32.35 -38.04 11.60
CA MET A 13 -32.00 -38.36 10.20
C MET A 13 -32.06 -37.13 9.29
N MET A 14 -33.09 -36.29 9.43
CA MET A 14 -33.19 -35.03 8.68
C MET A 14 -32.04 -34.07 9.02
N SER A 15 -31.63 -34.02 10.30
CA SER A 15 -30.49 -33.21 10.75
C SER A 15 -29.17 -33.71 10.14
N ASP A 16 -28.97 -35.02 10.05
CA ASP A 16 -27.78 -35.62 9.44
C ASP A 16 -27.71 -35.35 7.93
N GLU A 17 -28.84 -35.45 7.22
CA GLU A 17 -28.90 -35.11 5.79
C GLU A 17 -28.66 -33.61 5.52
N MET A 18 -29.22 -32.74 6.35
CA MET A 18 -28.96 -31.30 6.26
C MET A 18 -27.48 -31.00 6.49
N TRP A 19 -26.85 -31.61 7.50
CA TRP A 19 -25.42 -31.44 7.74
C TRP A 19 -24.58 -31.91 6.54
N LYS A 20 -24.85 -33.10 5.99
CA LYS A 20 -24.15 -33.60 4.79
C LYS A 20 -24.30 -32.67 3.60
N ASN A 21 -25.49 -32.08 3.41
CA ASN A 21 -25.70 -31.13 2.33
C ASN A 21 -24.91 -29.84 2.55
N CYS A 22 -24.85 -29.32 3.78
CA CYS A 22 -24.02 -28.15 4.12
C CYS A 22 -22.54 -28.39 3.77
N ILE A 23 -21.98 -29.54 4.16
CA ILE A 23 -20.59 -29.90 3.83
C ILE A 23 -20.38 -29.97 2.31
N ARG A 24 -21.29 -30.62 1.58
CA ARG A 24 -21.19 -30.70 0.11
C ARG A 24 -21.29 -29.34 -0.56
N THR A 25 -22.13 -28.44 -0.05
CA THR A 25 -22.25 -27.08 -0.59
C THR A 25 -21.01 -26.25 -0.29
N GLU A 26 -20.41 -26.42 0.89
CA GLU A 26 -19.15 -25.78 1.24
C GLU A 26 -18.04 -26.22 0.28
N ASP A 27 -17.85 -27.53 0.08
CA ASP A 27 -16.87 -28.09 -0.85
C ASP A 27 -17.06 -27.58 -2.29
N LYS A 28 -18.32 -27.48 -2.75
CA LYS A 28 -18.64 -26.93 -4.07
C LYS A 28 -18.32 -25.44 -4.14
N SER A 29 -18.70 -24.68 -3.11
CA SER A 29 -18.46 -23.24 -3.07
C SER A 29 -16.98 -22.88 -3.13
N VAL A 30 -16.10 -23.69 -2.53
CA VAL A 30 -14.64 -23.51 -2.62
C VAL A 30 -14.16 -23.70 -4.05
N LYS A 31 -14.63 -24.74 -4.74
CA LYS A 31 -14.27 -25.02 -6.14
C LYS A 31 -14.82 -23.96 -7.08
N ASP A 32 -16.07 -23.54 -6.88
CA ASP A 32 -16.71 -22.49 -7.67
C ASP A 32 -16.01 -21.15 -7.44
N TRP A 33 -15.60 -20.85 -6.20
CA TRP A 33 -14.83 -19.66 -5.88
C TRP A 33 -13.49 -19.66 -6.60
N GLN A 34 -12.74 -20.76 -6.55
CA GLN A 34 -11.48 -20.90 -7.27
C GLN A 34 -11.69 -20.76 -8.78
N ASN A 35 -12.64 -21.47 -9.37
CA ASN A 35 -12.86 -21.40 -10.82
C ASN A 35 -13.29 -20.00 -11.28
N ASN A 36 -14.13 -19.31 -10.53
CA ASN A 36 -14.70 -18.02 -10.93
C ASN A 36 -13.79 -16.83 -10.63
N TRP A 37 -12.94 -16.92 -9.59
CA TRP A 37 -12.19 -15.76 -9.08
C TRP A 37 -10.68 -15.95 -9.06
N ASN A 38 -10.14 -17.14 -9.32
CA ASN A 38 -8.69 -17.34 -9.31
C ASN A 38 -7.96 -16.54 -10.40
N TRP A 39 -8.61 -16.29 -11.55
CA TRP A 39 -8.04 -15.46 -12.61
C TRP A 39 -7.71 -14.03 -12.13
N ILE A 40 -8.45 -13.50 -11.15
CA ILE A 40 -8.18 -12.17 -10.59
C ILE A 40 -6.83 -12.17 -9.86
N MET A 41 -6.55 -13.25 -9.11
CA MET A 41 -5.25 -13.39 -8.43
C MET A 41 -4.11 -13.45 -9.44
N ASP A 42 -4.29 -14.16 -10.55
CA ASP A 42 -3.31 -14.24 -11.63
C ASP A 42 -3.06 -12.85 -12.27
N GLU A 43 -4.12 -12.06 -12.49
CA GLU A 43 -4.02 -10.69 -12.99
C GLU A 43 -3.28 -9.76 -12.00
N TYR A 44 -3.59 -9.83 -10.71
CA TYR A 44 -2.85 -9.07 -9.69
C TYR A 44 -1.37 -9.44 -9.65
N LEU A 45 -1.04 -10.72 -9.74
CA LEU A 45 0.34 -11.18 -9.82
C LEU A 45 1.04 -10.67 -11.08
N CYS A 46 0.34 -10.64 -12.22
CA CYS A 46 0.84 -10.07 -13.47
C CYS A 46 1.11 -8.57 -13.35
N LEU A 47 0.17 -7.81 -12.79
CA LEU A 47 0.32 -6.38 -12.53
C LEU A 47 1.49 -6.08 -11.58
N GLN A 48 1.62 -6.86 -10.51
CA GLN A 48 2.72 -6.74 -9.56
C GLN A 48 4.08 -6.95 -10.25
N LYS A 49 4.19 -7.94 -11.13
CA LYS A 49 5.41 -8.18 -11.92
C LYS A 49 5.72 -6.99 -12.83
N LYS A 50 4.73 -6.49 -13.59
CA LYS A 50 4.90 -5.31 -14.45
C LYS A 50 5.33 -4.09 -13.66
N LEU A 51 4.74 -3.87 -12.48
CA LEU A 51 5.09 -2.74 -11.62
C LEU A 51 6.53 -2.87 -11.11
N LYS A 52 6.94 -4.06 -10.70
CA LYS A 52 8.32 -4.33 -10.29
C LYS A 52 9.31 -4.10 -11.43
N GLU A 53 9.04 -4.61 -12.63
CA GLU A 53 9.88 -4.38 -13.81
C GLU A 53 10.00 -2.90 -14.15
N LYS A 54 8.90 -2.15 -14.10
CA LYS A 54 8.91 -0.69 -14.35
C LYS A 54 9.63 0.07 -13.24
N SER A 55 9.51 -0.38 -12.00
CA SER A 55 10.24 0.16 -10.86
C SER A 55 11.74 -0.03 -11.04
N ASP A 56 12.17 -1.25 -11.40
CA ASP A 56 13.57 -1.61 -11.62
C ASP A 56 14.16 -0.89 -12.84
N GLN A 57 13.37 -0.65 -13.89
CA GLN A 57 13.76 0.12 -15.08
C GLN A 57 13.78 1.64 -14.83
N SER A 58 13.15 2.12 -13.75
CA SER A 58 13.04 3.55 -13.48
C SER A 58 14.37 4.09 -12.98
N LYS A 59 14.92 5.07 -13.72
CA LYS A 59 16.09 5.83 -13.28
C LYS A 59 15.77 6.80 -12.12
N PHE A 60 14.50 7.15 -11.95
CA PHE A 60 14.05 8.16 -10.98
C PHE A 60 13.85 7.63 -9.57
N LEU A 61 13.41 6.38 -9.42
CA LEU A 61 13.18 5.78 -8.09
C LEU A 61 14.44 5.67 -7.22
N PRO A 62 15.60 5.20 -7.72
CA PRO A 62 16.82 5.22 -6.92
C PRO A 62 17.25 6.66 -6.57
N GLN A 63 17.04 7.61 -7.48
CA GLN A 63 17.36 9.02 -7.25
C GLN A 63 16.52 9.63 -6.12
N ILE A 64 15.22 9.32 -6.06
CA ILE A 64 14.31 9.76 -4.98
C ILE A 64 14.68 9.08 -3.66
N LEU A 65 15.08 7.81 -3.69
CA LEU A 65 15.57 7.09 -2.50
C LEU A 65 16.88 7.70 -1.96
N GLU A 66 17.75 8.16 -2.84
CA GLU A 66 18.98 8.88 -2.48
C GLU A 66 18.71 10.31 -1.98
N GLU A 67 17.73 11.02 -2.54
CA GLU A 67 17.28 12.34 -2.06
C GLU A 67 16.62 12.27 -0.69
N LYS A 68 16.03 11.11 -0.34
CA LYS A 68 15.57 10.82 1.01
C LYS A 68 16.69 10.53 2.01
N LYS A 69 17.97 10.67 1.64
CA LYS A 69 19.04 10.74 2.64
C LYS A 69 18.66 11.82 3.64
N GLU A 70 18.52 11.39 4.89
CA GLU A 70 18.28 12.29 6.00
C GLU A 70 19.30 13.42 5.94
N ASP A 71 18.78 14.63 6.13
CA ASP A 71 19.57 15.83 6.17
C ASP A 71 20.72 15.67 7.18
N PRO A 72 21.99 15.65 6.74
CA PRO A 72 23.12 15.42 7.65
C PRO A 72 23.34 16.60 8.60
N ARG A 73 22.60 17.71 8.44
CA ARG A 73 22.66 18.89 9.30
C ARG A 73 22.20 18.51 10.72
N LYS A 74 23.16 18.31 11.62
CA LYS A 74 22.90 18.20 13.07
C LYS A 74 22.73 19.59 13.66
N LEU A 75 21.62 19.84 14.36
CA LEU A 75 21.44 21.05 15.15
C LEU A 75 22.37 20.99 16.37
N VAL A 76 23.60 21.49 16.22
CA VAL A 76 24.57 21.52 17.32
C VAL A 76 24.31 22.76 18.17
N ASN A 77 23.71 22.54 19.34
CA ASN A 77 23.50 23.49 20.45
C ASN A 77 22.39 24.53 20.24
N PHE A 78 21.18 24.19 20.67
CA PHE A 78 20.06 25.13 20.78
C PHE A 78 20.36 26.17 21.87
N PRO A 79 20.23 27.49 21.59
CA PRO A 79 20.47 28.52 22.60
C PRO A 79 19.37 28.49 23.67
N LYS A 80 19.76 28.45 24.95
CA LYS A 80 18.83 28.50 26.09
C LYS A 80 18.38 29.95 26.37
N THR A 81 17.64 30.56 25.44
CA THR A 81 17.11 31.92 25.64
C THR A 81 15.72 32.08 25.05
N THR A 82 14.79 32.60 25.84
CA THR A 82 13.35 32.76 25.56
C THR A 82 13.00 33.67 24.36
N ASN A 83 13.93 34.51 23.90
CA ASN A 83 13.71 35.48 22.81
C ASN A 83 14.50 35.18 21.51
N HIS A 84 15.29 34.09 21.43
CA HIS A 84 16.08 33.76 20.23
C HIS A 84 15.60 32.50 19.49
N GLU A 85 14.41 32.00 19.82
CA GLU A 85 13.81 30.84 19.16
C GLU A 85 13.45 31.14 17.69
N TYR A 86 13.06 32.39 17.40
CA TYR A 86 12.74 32.83 16.05
C TYR A 86 14.02 33.23 15.31
N GLY A 87 14.36 32.45 14.27
CA GLY A 87 15.41 32.81 13.33
C GLY A 87 16.81 32.29 13.65
N TRP A 88 17.06 31.62 14.79
CA TRP A 88 18.36 30.99 15.06
C TRP A 88 18.74 29.95 13.99
N VAL A 89 17.79 29.10 13.61
CA VAL A 89 17.99 28.14 12.51
C VAL A 89 18.18 28.89 11.19
N ALA A 90 17.37 29.91 10.91
CA ALA A 90 17.46 30.69 9.68
C ALA A 90 18.76 31.53 9.56
N ALA A 91 19.40 31.86 10.69
CA ALA A 91 20.68 32.57 10.74
C ALA A 91 21.86 31.66 10.36
N GLN A 92 21.70 30.34 10.48
CA GLN A 92 22.72 29.41 10.03
C GLN A 92 22.74 29.37 8.50
N LYS A 93 23.91 29.65 7.93
CA LYS A 93 24.14 29.70 6.46
C LYS A 93 23.70 28.43 5.72
N GLU A 94 23.66 27.31 6.42
CA GLU A 94 23.24 26.01 5.88
C GLU A 94 21.73 25.87 5.72
N PHE A 95 20.93 26.68 6.43
CA PHE A 95 19.47 26.66 6.44
C PHE A 95 18.84 27.91 5.80
N GLN A 96 19.66 28.80 5.23
CA GLN A 96 19.17 29.96 4.48
C GLN A 96 18.53 29.51 3.16
N LEU A 97 17.32 30.02 2.88
CA LEU A 97 16.56 29.70 1.66
C LEU A 97 17.22 30.26 0.39
N ASP A 98 17.99 31.34 0.51
CA ASP A 98 18.67 32.00 -0.61
C ASP A 98 19.68 31.08 -1.32
N ARG A 99 20.20 30.05 -0.63
CA ARG A 99 21.04 29.01 -1.25
C ARG A 99 20.28 28.14 -2.25
N TYR A 100 18.96 28.03 -2.10
CA TYR A 100 18.10 27.20 -2.94
C TYR A 100 17.35 28.03 -3.99
N GLY A 101 17.91 29.19 -4.35
CA GLY A 101 17.33 30.13 -5.31
C GLY A 101 17.05 29.54 -6.71
N PRO A 102 16.43 30.34 -7.59
CA PRO A 102 15.86 29.89 -8.87
C PRO A 102 16.86 29.26 -9.85
N ASP A 103 18.17 29.40 -9.64
CA ASP A 103 19.21 28.78 -10.47
C ASP A 103 19.25 27.24 -10.37
N ILE A 104 18.62 26.64 -9.35
CA ILE A 104 18.51 25.18 -9.23
C ILE A 104 17.31 24.63 -10.02
N PHE A 105 16.32 25.47 -10.31
CA PHE A 105 15.16 25.07 -11.09
C PHE A 105 15.43 25.24 -12.58
N GLN A 106 16.02 24.22 -13.21
CA GLN A 106 16.03 24.12 -14.66
C GLN A 106 14.69 23.57 -15.12
N ALA A 107 13.85 24.44 -15.69
CA ALA A 107 12.62 24.02 -16.35
C ALA A 107 12.96 23.01 -17.45
N GLN A 108 12.49 21.77 -17.31
CA GLN A 108 12.63 20.78 -18.37
C GLN A 108 11.76 21.19 -19.55
N TYR A 109 12.23 20.91 -20.77
CA TYR A 109 11.44 21.11 -21.96
C TYR A 109 10.18 20.23 -21.89
N LEU A 110 9.04 20.81 -22.22
CA LEU A 110 7.79 20.05 -22.34
C LEU A 110 7.94 19.02 -23.48
N PRO A 111 7.39 17.81 -23.33
CA PRO A 111 7.36 16.83 -24.42
C PRO A 111 6.63 17.38 -25.65
N ASP A 112 7.05 16.93 -26.84
CA ASP A 112 6.51 17.38 -28.14
C ASP A 112 4.98 17.27 -28.29
N ILE A 113 4.36 16.40 -27.48
CA ILE A 113 2.90 16.18 -27.43
C ILE A 113 2.13 17.44 -26.99
N TYR A 114 2.81 18.37 -26.29
CA TYR A 114 2.20 19.58 -25.73
C TYR A 114 2.45 20.84 -26.56
N TYR A 115 3.23 20.76 -27.64
CA TYR A 115 3.34 21.86 -28.61
C TYR A 115 2.30 21.62 -29.72
N LEU A 116 1.12 22.22 -29.55
CA LEU A 116 0.05 22.30 -30.55
C LEU A 116 0.34 23.39 -31.59
#